data_AF-A0A847HS69-F1
#
_entry.id   AF-A0A847HS69-F1
#
_cell.length_a   1.000
_cell.length_b   1.000
_cell.length_c   1.000
_cell.angle_alpha   90.00
_cell.angle_beta   90.00
_cell.angle_gamma   90.00
#
_symmetry.space_group_name_H-M   'P 1'
#
loop_
_entity.id
_entity.type
_entity.pdbx_description
1 polymer ?
#
loop_
_entity_poly.entity_id
_entity_poly.type
_entity_poly.pdbx_seq_one_letter_code
_entity_poly.pdbx_strand_id
1 'polypeptide(L)' 'MAHNASAPGKIILSGEYAVVFGYPGIAVPAPIGMRVAFEPSQQGKMLLDWKDAPQ' A
#
# COMPACT_ATOMS: atom_id res chain seq x y z
N MET A 1 -13.33 -0.91 18.70
CA MET A 1 -11.89 -1.25 18.72
C MET A 1 -11.27 -0.69 17.45
N ALA A 2 -10.07 -0.12 17.54
CA ALA A 2 -9.32 0.29 16.35
C ALA A 2 -8.80 -0.95 15.62
N HIS A 3 -9.03 -1.04 14.31
CA HIS A 3 -8.49 -2.09 13.46
C HIS A 3 -7.23 -1.57 12.78
N ASN A 4 -6.12 -2.27 12.94
CA ASN A 4 -4.85 -1.90 12.35
C ASN A 4 -4.49 -2.88 11.23
N ALA A 5 -3.98 -2.36 10.12
CA ALA A 5 -3.44 -3.16 9.03
C ALA A 5 -2.17 -2.53 8.46
N SER A 6 -1.31 -3.36 7.87
CA SER A 6 -0.08 -2.92 7.22
C SER A 6 0.20 -3.72 5.97
N ALA A 7 0.72 -3.05 4.94
CA ALA A 7 1.14 -3.68 3.69
C ALA A 7 2.50 -3.12 3.25
N PRO A 8 3.47 -3.97 2.85
CA PRO A 8 4.72 -3.52 2.28
C PRO A 8 4.51 -3.00 0.85
N GLY A 9 5.41 -2.11 0.41
CA GLY A 9 5.61 -1.86 -1.01
C GLY A 9 6.28 -3.06 -1.69
N LYS A 10 6.66 -2.89 -2.95
CA LYS A 10 7.43 -3.89 -3.69
C LYS A 10 8.60 -3.27 -4.43
N ILE A 11 9.67 -4.04 -4.59
CA ILE A 11 10.82 -3.74 -5.45
C ILE A 11 10.83 -4.79 -6.57
N ILE A 12 11.03 -4.37 -7.81
CA ILE A 12 11.31 -5.30 -8.91
C ILE A 12 12.77 -5.70 -8.79
N LEU A 13 13.03 -7.00 -8.62
CA LEU A 13 14.38 -7.56 -8.53
C LEU A 13 14.94 -7.91 -9.91
N SER A 14 14.06 -8.35 -10.82
CA SER A 14 14.40 -8.61 -12.22
C SER A 14 13.17 -8.60 -13.12
N GLY A 15 13.40 -8.34 -14.41
CA GLY A 15 12.38 -8.44 -15.45
C GLY A 15 11.57 -7.15 -15.64
N GLU A 16 12.12 -6.01 -15.23
CA GLU A 16 11.51 -4.68 -15.25
C GLU A 16 10.84 -4.36 -16.58
N TYR A 17 11.59 -4.46 -17.68
CA TYR A 17 11.07 -4.23 -19.02
C TYR A 17 10.66 -5.54 -19.71
N ALA A 18 11.16 -6.68 -19.24
CA ALA A 18 10.87 -7.98 -19.85
C ALA A 18 9.39 -8.37 -19.70
N VAL A 19 8.74 -8.00 -18.59
CA VAL A 19 7.31 -8.25 -18.36
C VAL A 19 6.41 -7.56 -19.39
N VAL A 20 6.86 -6.45 -19.98
CA VAL A 20 6.14 -5.75 -21.06
C VAL A 20 5.97 -6.63 -22.29
N PHE A 21 6.88 -7.59 -22.50
CA PHE A 21 6.87 -8.53 -23.63
C PHE A 21 6.38 -9.93 -23.25
N GLY A 22 5.78 -10.11 -22.07
CA GLY A 22 5.21 -11.38 -21.62
C GLY A 22 6.22 -12.35 -20.98
N TYR A 23 7.46 -11.92 -20.74
CA TYR A 23 8.44 -12.71 -20.00
C TYR A 23 8.23 -12.57 -18.48
N PRO A 24 8.60 -13.58 -17.67
CA PRO A 24 8.46 -13.50 -16.23
C PRO A 24 9.40 -12.45 -15.60
N GLY A 25 8.98 -11.88 -14.48
CA GLY A 25 9.79 -11.01 -13.61
C GLY A 25 9.63 -11.39 -12.14
N ILE A 26 10.56 -10.94 -11.31
CA ILE A 26 10.56 -11.19 -9.87
C ILE A 26 10.37 -9.88 -9.13
N ALA A 27 9.40 -9.83 -8.22
CA ALA A 27 9.22 -8.72 -7.30
C ALA A 27 9.28 -9.23 -5.86
N VAL A 28 9.87 -8.42 -4.98
CA VAL A 28 10.04 -8.73 -3.56
C VAL A 28 9.43 -7.64 -2.68
N PRO A 29 9.00 -7.95 -1.44
CA PRO A 29 8.52 -6.94 -0.50
C PRO A 29 9.60 -5.89 -0.22
N ALA A 30 9.22 -4.61 -0.29
CA ALA A 30 10.10 -3.51 0.06
C ALA A 30 10.10 -3.25 1.58
N PRO A 31 11.20 -2.73 2.17
CA PRO A 31 11.21 -2.28 3.56
C PRO A 31 10.26 -1.11 3.83
N ILE A 32 9.96 -0.31 2.82
CA ILE A 32 8.95 0.75 2.87
C ILE A 32 7.55 0.14 2.74
N GLY A 33 6.59 0.64 3.51
CA GLY A 33 5.21 0.15 3.50
C GLY A 33 4.24 1.17 4.08
N MET A 34 2.95 0.85 3.98
CA MET A 34 1.86 1.67 4.48
C MET A 34 1.23 1.01 5.70
N ARG A 35 0.86 1.83 6.69
CA ARG A 35 0.08 1.41 7.85
C ARG A 35 -1.22 2.20 7.88
N VAL A 36 -2.32 1.53 8.20
CA VAL A 36 -3.64 2.15 8.32
C VAL A 36 -4.27 1.74 9.64
N ALA A 37 -4.99 2.68 10.25
CA ALA A 37 -5.82 2.46 11.41
C ALA A 37 -7.26 2.84 11.06
N PHE A 38 -8.21 2.00 11.42
CA PHE A 38 -9.64 2.21 11.18
C PHE A 38 -10.40 2.18 12.50
N GLU A 39 -11.20 3.22 12.73
CA GLU A 39 -12.06 3.33 13.89
C GLU A 39 -13.52 3.44 13.44
N PRO A 40 -14.38 2.45 13.77
CA PRO A 40 -15.79 2.53 13.45
C PRO A 40 -16.46 3.73 14.13
N SER A 41 -17.16 4.56 13.36
CA SER A 41 -17.96 5.70 13.86
C SER A 41 -19.45 5.46 13.63
N GLN A 42 -20.28 5.87 14.59
CA GLN A 42 -21.75 5.80 14.50
C GLN A 42 -22.36 6.93 13.66
N GLN A 43 -21.55 7.89 13.20
CA GLN A 43 -22.03 9.11 12.52
C GLN A 43 -22.33 8.92 11.03
N GLY A 44 -22.19 7.70 10.48
CA GLY A 44 -22.51 7.37 9.09
C GLY A 44 -21.64 8.07 8.03
N LYS A 45 -20.54 8.72 8.45
CA LYS A 45 -19.58 9.40 7.57
C LYS A 45 -18.23 8.69 7.61
N MET A 46 -17.63 8.50 6.44
CA MET A 46 -16.25 8.02 6.32
C MET A 46 -15.32 9.24 6.22
N LEU A 47 -14.37 9.34 7.14
CA LEU A 47 -13.32 10.35 7.12
C LEU A 47 -11.99 9.65 6.83
N LEU A 48 -11.22 10.20 5.90
CA LEU A 48 -9.87 9.76 5.59
C LEU A 48 -8.91 10.88 6.01
N ASP A 49 -8.10 10.61 7.03
CA ASP A 49 -7.01 11.50 7.42
C ASP A 49 -5.71 11.00 6.78
N TRP A 50 -5.18 11.79 5.85
CA TRP A 50 -3.92 11.50 5.17
C TRP A 50 -2.92 12.62 5.48
N LYS A 51 -1.99 12.33 6.40
CA LYS A 51 -1.10 13.33 7.00
C LYS A 51 -0.15 14.01 6.01
N ASP A 52 0.11 13.40 4.86
CA ASP A 52 1.05 13.89 3.84
C ASP A 52 0.35 14.35 2.54
N ALA A 53 -0.93 14.73 2.60
CA ALA A 53 -1.65 15.20 1.42
C ALA A 53 -1.11 16.59 1.04
N PRO A 54 -0.73 16.84 -0.23
CA PRO A 54 -0.39 18.19 -0.66
C PRO A 54 -1.59 19.09 -0.39
N GLN A 55 -1.35 20.19 0.36
CA GLN A 55 -2.32 21.23 0.68
C GLN A 55 -2.81 21.93 -0.58
#